data_AF-A0A962A7T1-F1
#
_entry.id   AF-A0A962A7T1-F1
#
_cell.length_a   1.000
_cell.length_b   1.000
_cell.length_c   1.000
_cell.angle_alpha   90.00
_cell.angle_beta   90.00
_cell.angle_gamma   90.00
#
_symmetry.space_group_name_H-M   'P 1'
#
loop_
_entity.id
_entity.type
_entity.pdbx_description
1 polymer ?
#
loop_
_entity_poly.entity_id
_entity_poly.type
_entity_poly.pdbx_seq_one_letter_code
_entity_poly.pdbx_strand_id
1 'polypeptide(L)'
;MGRSSKPAPASASGSPTLLQDVICDLTSDRALFAANRPCPTLYEPGAPRLAVVSGENAGGKSLFARAVAALLRKQTAPKIKVMLISMNLRVEPGMHRAFIFNEEPSSSTGNVSVHTALAGLRNSRACENPHILMLDEPDIGLGEGYQAPLGEELADYARNLPSSAVGFLLISHSRALIAPFLPLTPTFVRVGSDLRPTAQWIAEGDIVRTRADLVALSDKARQRYLGVHKLISQK
;
A
#
# COMPACT_ATOMS: atom_id res chain seq x y z
N MET A 1 29.40 32.87 31.69
CA MET A 1 28.85 31.63 31.11
C MET A 1 28.06 32.00 29.85
N GLY A 2 28.68 31.95 28.68
CA GLY A 2 28.03 32.31 27.41
C GLY A 2 27.28 31.11 26.83
N ARG A 3 25.97 31.25 26.60
CA ARG A 3 25.17 30.26 25.87
C ARG A 3 25.54 30.36 24.39
N SER A 4 26.34 29.41 23.92
CA SER A 4 26.57 29.15 22.50
C SER A 4 25.23 28.84 21.84
N SER A 5 24.71 29.75 21.03
CA SER A 5 23.54 29.53 20.19
C SER A 5 23.87 28.43 19.18
N LYS A 6 23.10 27.34 19.22
CA LYS A 6 23.23 26.23 18.27
C LYS A 6 22.77 26.75 16.90
N PRO A 7 23.57 26.66 15.84
CA PRO A 7 23.17 27.15 14.51
C PRO A 7 21.93 26.40 14.04
N ALA A 8 20.96 27.14 13.50
CA ALA A 8 19.77 26.57 12.88
C ALA A 8 20.20 25.63 11.74
N PRO A 9 19.61 24.42 11.63
CA PRO A 9 19.93 23.51 10.54
C PRO A 9 19.61 24.18 9.21
N ALA A 10 20.57 24.14 8.29
CA ALA A 10 20.41 24.64 6.93
C ALA A 10 19.15 24.04 6.31
N SER A 11 18.29 24.90 5.75
CA SER A 11 17.08 24.48 5.05
C SER A 11 17.46 23.66 3.82
N ALA A 12 17.32 22.34 3.90
CA ALA A 12 17.48 21.47 2.76
C ALA A 12 16.34 21.78 1.76
N SER A 13 16.67 22.50 0.68
CA SER A 13 15.74 22.95 -0.36
C SER A 13 15.36 21.85 -1.36
N GLY A 14 15.29 20.60 -0.92
CA GLY A 14 14.82 19.50 -1.76
C GLY A 14 13.29 19.52 -1.81
N SER A 15 12.72 19.57 -3.01
CA SER A 15 11.29 19.28 -3.17
C SER A 15 11.01 17.88 -2.60
N PRO A 16 9.93 17.69 -1.81
CA PRO A 16 9.61 16.39 -1.25
C PRO A 16 9.45 15.38 -2.39
N THR A 17 10.16 14.26 -2.32
CA THR A 17 10.00 13.16 -3.27
C THR A 17 8.56 12.68 -3.25
N LEU A 18 7.92 12.64 -4.40
CA LEU A 18 6.50 12.29 -4.50
C LEU A 18 6.34 10.77 -4.38
N LEU A 19 5.16 10.33 -3.95
CA LEU A 19 4.83 8.91 -3.86
C LEU A 19 5.04 8.20 -5.21
N GLN A 20 4.62 8.85 -6.31
CA GLN A 20 4.85 8.35 -7.66
C GLN A 20 6.33 8.17 -8.01
N ASP A 21 7.22 9.06 -7.57
CA ASP A 21 8.66 8.95 -7.87
C ASP A 21 9.24 7.71 -7.18
N VAL A 22 8.88 7.48 -5.91
CA VAL A 22 9.29 6.28 -5.17
C VAL A 22 8.77 5.01 -5.83
N ILE A 23 7.52 5.03 -6.28
CA ILE A 23 6.92 3.90 -6.99
C ILE A 23 7.62 3.67 -8.33
N CYS A 24 7.87 4.73 -9.10
CA CYS A 24 8.53 4.67 -10.40
C CYS A 24 9.95 4.12 -10.25
N ASP A 25 10.72 4.60 -9.28
CA ASP A 25 12.06 4.06 -8.98
C ASP A 25 11.99 2.57 -8.60
N LEU A 26 11.04 2.20 -7.73
CA LEU A 26 10.87 0.82 -7.29
C LEU A 26 10.45 -0.14 -8.42
N THR A 27 9.59 0.29 -9.33
CA THR A 27 9.17 -0.51 -10.49
C THR A 27 10.21 -0.49 -11.61
N SER A 28 11.05 0.55 -11.67
CA SER A 28 12.21 0.63 -12.56
C SER A 28 13.40 -0.19 -12.05
N ASP A 29 13.50 -0.43 -10.74
CA ASP A 29 14.49 -1.33 -10.14
C ASP A 29 14.28 -2.74 -10.68
N ARG A 30 15.16 -3.09 -11.62
CA ARG A 30 15.11 -4.34 -12.37
C ARG A 30 15.36 -5.57 -11.50
N ALA A 31 15.61 -5.48 -10.19
CA ALA A 31 15.92 -6.64 -9.37
C ALA A 31 14.68 -7.43 -8.91
N LEU A 32 13.67 -6.77 -8.33
CA LEU A 32 12.54 -7.46 -7.69
C LEU A 32 11.23 -7.33 -8.47
N PHE A 33 10.97 -6.17 -9.08
CA PHE A 33 9.64 -5.79 -9.56
C PHE A 33 9.48 -5.72 -11.09
N ALA A 34 10.54 -5.99 -11.86
CA ALA A 34 10.45 -6.06 -13.32
C ALA A 34 9.67 -7.32 -13.80
N ALA A 35 9.18 -7.28 -15.04
CA ALA A 35 8.32 -8.33 -15.62
C ALA A 35 8.89 -9.76 -15.56
N ASN A 36 10.21 -9.93 -15.53
CA ASN A 36 10.91 -11.22 -15.46
C ASN A 36 11.48 -11.53 -14.07
N ARG A 37 11.00 -10.86 -13.02
CA ARG A 37 11.48 -11.00 -11.63
C ARG A 37 10.45 -11.69 -10.75
N PRO A 38 10.80 -12.04 -9.49
CA PRO A 38 9.89 -12.82 -8.63
C PRO A 38 8.53 -12.14 -8.36
N CYS A 39 8.49 -10.81 -8.37
CA CYS A 39 7.29 -10.02 -8.09
C CYS A 39 7.01 -9.06 -9.26
N PRO A 40 6.67 -9.56 -10.46
CA PRO A 40 6.56 -8.73 -11.63
C PRO A 40 5.47 -7.67 -11.47
N THR A 41 5.70 -6.49 -12.06
CA THR A 41 4.76 -5.37 -11.98
C THR A 41 4.47 -4.74 -13.33
N LEU A 42 3.26 -4.20 -13.46
CA LEU A 42 2.87 -3.23 -14.47
C LEU A 42 2.67 -1.89 -13.77
N TYR A 43 3.33 -0.85 -14.27
CA TYR A 43 3.23 0.52 -13.77
C TYR A 43 2.43 1.37 -14.76
N GLU A 44 1.37 2.02 -14.28
CA GLU A 44 0.55 2.96 -15.04
C GLU A 44 0.64 4.33 -14.34
N PRO A 45 1.36 5.32 -14.92
CA PRO A 45 1.53 6.62 -14.29
C PRO A 45 0.20 7.37 -14.18
N GLY A 46 0.04 8.12 -13.09
CA GLY A 46 -1.16 8.92 -12.83
C GLY A 46 -0.89 10.04 -11.84
N ALA A 47 -1.85 10.33 -10.98
CA ALA A 47 -1.74 11.37 -9.96
C ALA A 47 -0.55 11.10 -9.01
N PRO A 48 0.31 12.10 -8.74
CA PRO A 48 1.60 11.88 -8.08
C PRO A 48 1.50 11.54 -6.57
N ARG A 49 0.40 11.93 -5.94
CA ARG A 49 0.13 11.75 -4.50
C ARG A 49 -0.83 10.59 -4.21
N LEU A 50 -1.33 9.91 -5.24
CA LEU A 50 -2.32 8.86 -5.09
C LEU A 50 -1.89 7.63 -5.87
N ALA A 51 -1.80 6.51 -5.19
CA ALA A 51 -1.47 5.26 -5.84
C ALA A 51 -2.37 4.10 -5.38
N VAL A 52 -2.61 3.17 -6.30
CA VAL A 52 -3.35 1.95 -6.04
C VAL A 52 -2.53 0.76 -6.50
N VAL A 53 -2.23 -0.14 -5.58
CA VAL A 53 -1.53 -1.40 -5.84
C VAL A 53 -2.56 -2.52 -5.88
N SER A 54 -2.71 -3.13 -7.04
CA SER A 54 -3.60 -4.25 -7.28
C SER A 54 -2.84 -5.53 -7.60
N GLY A 55 -3.55 -6.66 -7.61
CA GLY A 55 -2.99 -7.92 -8.08
C GLY A 55 -3.36 -9.11 -7.21
N GLU A 56 -2.87 -10.26 -7.61
CA GLU A 56 -3.30 -11.54 -7.08
C GLU A 56 -2.74 -11.81 -5.68
N ASN A 57 -3.38 -12.72 -4.96
CA ASN A 57 -2.84 -13.19 -3.69
C ASN A 57 -1.49 -13.86 -3.89
N ALA A 58 -0.61 -13.69 -2.89
CA ALA A 58 0.81 -14.04 -2.95
C ALA A 58 1.64 -13.35 -4.05
N GLY A 59 1.08 -12.45 -4.87
CA GLY A 59 1.79 -11.81 -6.00
C GLY A 59 2.98 -10.93 -5.62
N GLY A 60 3.06 -10.49 -4.35
CA GLY A 60 4.11 -9.60 -3.84
C GLY A 60 3.62 -8.23 -3.37
N LYS A 61 2.31 -7.97 -3.36
CA LYS A 61 1.70 -6.69 -2.95
C LYS A 61 2.21 -6.17 -1.60
N SER A 62 2.18 -6.98 -0.54
CA SER A 62 2.65 -6.55 0.78
C SER A 62 4.18 -6.34 0.83
N LEU A 63 4.97 -7.07 0.03
CA LEU A 63 6.41 -6.80 -0.11
C LEU A 63 6.63 -5.46 -0.82
N PHE A 64 5.86 -5.17 -1.87
CA PHE A 64 5.87 -3.90 -2.58
C PHE A 64 5.54 -2.74 -1.62
N ALA A 65 4.45 -2.84 -0.86
CA ALA A 65 4.07 -1.85 0.14
C ALA A 65 5.17 -1.62 1.19
N ARG A 66 5.80 -2.69 1.68
CA ARG A 66 6.93 -2.58 2.63
C ARG A 66 8.15 -1.90 2.02
N ALA A 67 8.46 -2.17 0.76
CA ALA A 67 9.56 -1.53 0.05
C ALA A 67 9.31 -0.02 -0.14
N VAL A 68 8.11 0.37 -0.59
CA VAL A 68 7.68 1.77 -0.67
C VAL A 68 7.79 2.45 0.70
N ALA A 69 7.24 1.84 1.75
CA ALA A 69 7.32 2.36 3.11
C ALA A 69 8.76 2.53 3.61
N ALA A 70 9.64 1.57 3.30
CA ALA A 70 11.06 1.63 3.69
C ALA A 70 11.81 2.76 2.96
N LEU A 71 11.56 2.95 1.66
CA LEU A 71 12.16 4.03 0.87
C LEU A 71 11.69 5.41 1.36
N LEU A 72 10.40 5.57 1.62
CA LEU A 72 9.84 6.81 2.18
C LEU A 72 10.43 7.14 3.56
N ARG A 73 10.62 6.14 4.43
CA ARG A 73 11.24 6.33 5.75
C ARG A 73 12.71 6.71 5.70
N LYS A 74 13.41 6.36 4.62
CA LYS A 74 14.82 6.75 4.42
C LYS A 74 14.98 8.23 4.04
N GLN A 75 13.91 8.90 3.62
CA GLN A 75 13.95 10.32 3.31
C GLN A 75 14.17 11.12 4.60
N THR A 76 15.24 11.92 4.61
CA THR A 76 15.68 12.67 5.79
C THR A 76 15.13 14.09 5.83
N ALA A 77 14.68 14.64 4.69
CA ALA A 77 14.13 15.99 4.58
C ALA A 77 13.14 16.12 3.41
N PRO A 78 11.86 16.49 3.65
CA PRO A 78 11.21 16.51 4.97
C PRO A 78 11.08 15.10 5.56
N LYS A 79 11.05 14.97 6.89
CA LYS A 79 10.78 13.68 7.54
C LYS A 79 9.31 13.31 7.34
N ILE A 80 9.04 12.32 6.49
CA ILE A 80 7.68 11.84 6.21
C ILE A 80 7.30 10.75 7.22
N LYS A 81 6.19 10.95 7.93
CA LYS A 81 5.59 9.92 8.77
C LYS A 81 4.86 8.90 7.89
N VAL A 82 5.21 7.62 7.99
CA VAL A 82 4.52 6.54 7.27
C VAL A 82 3.49 5.89 8.18
N MET A 83 2.20 6.10 7.88
CA MET A 83 1.05 5.49 8.56
C MET A 83 0.59 4.26 7.77
N LEU A 84 1.27 3.13 8.00
CA LEU A 84 0.90 1.86 7.39
C LEU A 84 -0.10 1.12 8.26
N ILE A 85 -1.26 0.81 7.70
CA ILE A 85 -2.30 -0.03 8.28
C ILE A 85 -2.36 -1.30 7.44
N SER A 86 -1.95 -2.43 8.02
CA SER A 86 -1.90 -3.72 7.32
C SER A 86 -2.30 -4.88 8.23
N MET A 87 -2.72 -6.00 7.63
CA MET A 87 -3.02 -7.24 8.37
C MET A 87 -1.82 -7.82 9.09
N ASN A 88 -0.62 -7.67 8.53
CA ASN A 88 0.58 -8.18 9.19
C ASN A 88 0.80 -7.52 10.56
N LEU A 89 0.45 -6.24 10.71
CA LEU A 89 0.51 -5.55 12.01
C LEU A 89 -0.53 -6.08 13.02
N ARG A 90 -1.54 -6.86 12.60
CA ARG A 90 -2.52 -7.51 13.49
C ARG A 90 -1.98 -8.78 14.13
N VAL A 91 -1.10 -9.49 13.42
CA VAL A 91 -0.51 -10.75 13.89
C VAL A 91 0.82 -10.53 14.60
N GLU A 92 1.45 -9.37 14.44
CA GLU A 92 2.65 -9.00 15.19
C GLU A 92 2.31 -8.69 16.67
N PRO A 93 3.07 -9.23 17.63
CA PRO A 93 2.90 -8.91 19.04
C PRO A 93 3.27 -7.45 19.33
N GLY A 94 2.47 -6.73 20.12
CA GLY A 94 2.78 -5.37 20.59
C GLY A 94 1.58 -4.43 20.74
N MET A 95 1.84 -3.15 21.03
CA MET A 95 0.81 -2.11 21.23
C MET A 95 -0.10 -1.90 20.01
N HIS A 96 0.40 -2.17 18.79
CA HIS A 96 -0.38 -2.05 17.56
C HIS A 96 -1.64 -2.93 17.57
N ARG A 97 -1.60 -4.08 18.25
CA ARG A 97 -2.74 -4.97 18.40
C ARG A 97 -3.87 -4.33 19.21
N ALA A 98 -3.54 -3.59 20.27
CA ALA A 98 -4.52 -2.95 21.16
C ALA A 98 -5.29 -1.81 20.47
N PHE A 99 -4.70 -1.14 19.48
CA PHE A 99 -5.39 -0.09 18.71
C PHE A 99 -6.32 -0.63 17.62
N ILE A 100 -6.16 -1.90 17.24
CA ILE A 100 -6.93 -2.53 16.16
C ILE A 100 -8.11 -3.31 16.72
N PHE A 101 -7.88 -4.05 17.80
CA PHE A 101 -8.93 -4.76 18.51
C PHE A 101 -9.36 -3.88 19.69
N ASN A 102 -10.41 -3.07 19.48
CA ASN A 102 -11.25 -2.66 20.61
C ASN A 102 -11.73 -3.94 21.34
N GLU A 103 -12.16 -3.80 22.59
CA GLU A 103 -12.75 -4.88 23.38
C GLU A 103 -13.75 -5.68 22.54
N GLU A 104 -13.36 -6.84 22.01
CA GLU A 104 -14.19 -8.05 21.88
C GLU A 104 -13.58 -9.11 20.93
N PRO A 105 -13.47 -10.38 21.36
CA PRO A 105 -13.28 -11.51 20.46
C PRO A 105 -14.50 -11.79 19.54
N SER A 106 -15.62 -11.08 19.67
CA SER A 106 -16.87 -11.25 18.91
C SER A 106 -17.00 -10.39 17.65
N SER A 107 -16.08 -9.47 17.37
CA SER A 107 -16.15 -8.65 16.17
C SER A 107 -15.75 -9.42 14.90
N SER A 108 -16.55 -9.32 13.84
CA SER A 108 -16.22 -9.93 12.53
C SER A 108 -14.96 -9.30 11.93
N THR A 109 -14.16 -10.07 11.19
CA THR A 109 -12.93 -9.58 10.56
C THR A 109 -13.19 -8.36 9.66
N GLY A 110 -14.28 -8.37 8.90
CA GLY A 110 -14.70 -7.24 8.06
C GLY A 110 -14.98 -5.97 8.85
N ASN A 111 -15.69 -6.06 9.99
CA ASN A 111 -15.95 -4.91 10.84
C ASN A 111 -14.65 -4.28 11.34
N VAL A 112 -13.71 -5.10 11.81
CA VAL A 112 -12.40 -4.63 12.28
C VAL A 112 -11.62 -3.96 11.15
N SER A 113 -11.62 -4.52 9.93
CA SER A 113 -10.97 -3.94 8.73
C SER A 113 -11.52 -2.58 8.35
N VAL A 114 -12.85 -2.45 8.26
CA VAL A 114 -13.51 -1.16 8.00
C VAL A 114 -13.20 -0.15 9.11
N HIS A 115 -13.39 -0.53 10.37
CA HIS A 115 -13.12 0.38 11.49
C HIS A 115 -11.67 0.86 11.51
N THR A 116 -10.71 -0.03 11.26
CA THR A 116 -9.28 0.34 11.22
C THR A 116 -8.98 1.28 10.06
N ALA A 117 -9.54 1.01 8.87
CA ALA A 117 -9.37 1.89 7.71
C ALA A 117 -9.91 3.29 7.97
N LEU A 118 -11.14 3.40 8.49
CA LEU A 118 -11.77 4.67 8.85
C LEU A 118 -11.03 5.41 9.97
N ALA A 119 -10.51 4.69 10.97
CA ALA A 119 -9.61 5.27 11.97
C ALA A 119 -8.33 5.82 11.34
N GLY A 120 -7.77 5.13 10.34
CA GLY A 120 -6.65 5.60 9.53
C GLY A 120 -6.93 6.93 8.83
N LEU A 121 -8.08 7.05 8.17
CA LEU A 121 -8.51 8.29 7.52
C LEU A 121 -8.61 9.44 8.54
N ARG A 122 -9.30 9.20 9.66
CA ARG A 122 -9.45 10.19 10.74
C ARG A 122 -8.10 10.64 11.30
N ASN A 123 -7.22 9.70 11.62
CA ASN A 123 -5.89 9.99 12.16
C ASN A 123 -5.01 10.75 11.15
N SER A 124 -5.14 10.44 9.86
CA SER A 124 -4.45 11.18 8.80
C SER A 124 -4.94 12.61 8.70
N ARG A 125 -6.27 12.84 8.70
CA ARG A 125 -6.86 14.19 8.70
C ARG A 125 -6.39 15.03 9.90
N ALA A 126 -6.24 14.40 11.06
CA ALA A 126 -5.75 15.05 12.28
C ALA A 126 -4.22 15.19 12.34
N CYS A 127 -3.46 14.62 11.40
CA CYS A 127 -2.01 14.65 11.44
C CYS A 127 -1.46 15.93 10.81
N GLU A 128 -0.80 16.76 11.61
CA GLU A 128 -0.21 18.02 11.16
C GLU A 128 1.15 17.85 10.46
N ASN A 129 1.86 16.76 10.74
CA ASN A 129 3.16 16.47 10.13
C ASN A 129 3.01 15.92 8.70
N PRO A 130 3.97 16.17 7.79
CA PRO A 130 4.04 15.51 6.49
C PRO A 130 3.96 13.99 6.65
N HIS A 131 2.97 13.37 6.02
CA HIS A 131 2.73 11.94 6.19
C HIS A 131 2.16 11.26 4.95
N ILE A 132 2.28 9.94 4.90
CA ILE A 132 1.61 9.09 3.90
C ILE A 132 0.75 8.09 4.63
N LEU A 133 -0.50 7.96 4.20
CA LEU A 133 -1.40 6.89 4.63
C LEU A 133 -1.28 5.73 3.65
N MET A 134 -1.08 4.52 4.18
CA MET A 134 -1.03 3.29 3.38
C MET A 134 -2.02 2.29 3.98
N LEU A 135 -2.96 1.81 3.18
CA LEU A 135 -3.96 0.81 3.59
C LEU A 135 -3.70 -0.48 2.81
N ASP A 136 -3.33 -1.55 3.51
CA ASP A 136 -3.10 -2.89 2.94
C ASP A 136 -4.25 -3.84 3.28
N GLU A 137 -5.04 -4.15 2.24
CA GLU A 137 -6.25 -4.97 2.27
C GLU A 137 -7.27 -4.50 3.32
N PRO A 138 -7.75 -3.24 3.25
CA PRO A 138 -8.72 -2.71 4.20
C PRO A 138 -10.10 -3.38 4.09
N ASP A 139 -10.31 -4.19 3.05
CA ASP A 139 -11.51 -4.94 2.74
C ASP A 139 -11.46 -6.42 3.18
N ILE A 140 -10.38 -6.85 3.84
CA ILE A 140 -10.27 -8.25 4.28
C ILE A 140 -11.38 -8.65 5.26
N GLY A 141 -12.06 -9.75 4.94
CA GLY A 141 -13.19 -10.26 5.71
C GLY A 141 -14.48 -9.44 5.54
N LEU A 142 -14.48 -8.43 4.67
CA LEU A 142 -15.65 -7.62 4.34
C LEU A 142 -16.47 -8.32 3.25
N GLY A 143 -17.80 -8.38 3.43
CA GLY A 143 -18.70 -8.91 2.40
C GLY A 143 -18.64 -8.07 1.12
N GLU A 144 -18.80 -8.71 -0.04
CA GLU A 144 -18.66 -8.08 -1.37
C GLU A 144 -19.53 -6.81 -1.52
N GLY A 145 -20.75 -6.84 -1.00
CA GLY A 145 -21.68 -5.70 -1.05
C GLY A 145 -21.20 -4.44 -0.33
N TYR A 146 -20.22 -4.54 0.58
CA TYR A 146 -19.65 -3.40 1.31
C TYR A 146 -18.32 -2.91 0.72
N GLN A 147 -17.71 -3.66 -0.20
CA GLN A 147 -16.41 -3.29 -0.76
C GLN A 147 -16.51 -2.04 -1.64
N ALA A 148 -17.55 -1.91 -2.46
CA ALA A 148 -17.76 -0.72 -3.29
C ALA A 148 -18.03 0.55 -2.44
N PRO A 149 -18.96 0.55 -1.45
CA PRO A 149 -19.13 1.69 -0.54
C PRO A 149 -17.86 2.07 0.22
N LEU A 150 -17.07 1.09 0.67
CA LEU A 150 -15.76 1.39 1.29
C LEU A 150 -14.82 2.05 0.27
N GLY A 151 -14.83 1.59 -0.99
CA GLY A 151 -14.03 2.16 -2.06
C GLY A 151 -14.41 3.62 -2.35
N GLU A 152 -15.70 3.93 -2.33
CA GLU A 152 -16.21 5.30 -2.49
C GLU A 152 -15.72 6.23 -1.37
N GLU A 153 -15.80 5.78 -0.11
CA GLU A 153 -15.30 6.54 1.05
C GLU A 153 -13.78 6.80 0.95
N LEU A 154 -13.00 5.78 0.58
CA LEU A 154 -11.56 5.92 0.40
C LEU A 154 -11.20 6.83 -0.79
N ALA A 155 -11.96 6.77 -1.88
CA ALA A 155 -11.79 7.64 -3.04
C ALA A 155 -12.18 9.09 -2.72
N ASP A 156 -13.21 9.32 -1.89
CA ASP A 156 -13.53 10.67 -1.42
C ASP A 156 -12.40 11.26 -0.56
N TYR A 157 -11.86 10.48 0.37
CA TYR A 157 -10.67 10.88 1.11
C TYR A 157 -9.48 11.20 0.18
N ALA A 158 -9.26 10.40 -0.87
CA ALA A 158 -8.20 10.62 -1.85
C ALA A 158 -8.39 11.93 -2.64
N ARG A 159 -9.63 12.28 -3.00
CA ARG A 159 -9.98 13.55 -3.64
C ARG A 159 -9.74 14.73 -2.69
N ASN A 160 -10.02 14.52 -1.41
CA ASN A 160 -9.96 15.53 -0.35
C ASN A 160 -8.75 15.33 0.58
N LEU A 161 -7.59 15.01 -0.01
CA LEU A 161 -6.36 14.74 0.75
C LEU A 161 -5.94 15.95 1.58
N PRO A 162 -5.68 15.79 2.89
CA PRO A 162 -5.10 16.85 3.71
C PRO A 162 -3.82 17.42 3.11
N SER A 163 -3.55 18.71 3.31
CA SER A 163 -2.31 19.34 2.83
C SER A 163 -1.06 18.71 3.44
N SER A 164 -1.15 18.20 4.67
CA SER A 164 -0.10 17.44 5.36
C SER A 164 0.05 16.01 4.84
N ALA A 165 -0.96 15.44 4.17
CA ALA A 165 -0.89 14.09 3.61
C ALA A 165 -0.17 14.12 2.27
N VAL A 166 1.15 13.96 2.26
CA VAL A 166 1.96 14.00 1.01
C VAL A 166 1.73 12.79 0.09
N GLY A 167 0.94 11.80 0.52
CA GLY A 167 0.41 10.77 -0.36
C GLY A 167 -0.56 9.79 0.30
N PHE A 168 -1.28 9.06 -0.53
CA PHE A 168 -2.17 7.97 -0.14
C PHE A 168 -1.93 6.75 -1.05
N LEU A 169 -1.72 5.59 -0.42
CA LEU A 169 -1.54 4.30 -1.09
C LEU A 169 -2.61 3.32 -0.64
N LEU A 170 -3.42 2.85 -1.58
CA LEU A 170 -4.33 1.73 -1.36
C LEU A 170 -3.72 0.46 -1.94
N ILE A 171 -3.72 -0.64 -1.20
CA ILE A 171 -3.34 -1.96 -1.68
C ILE A 171 -4.53 -2.89 -1.47
N SER A 172 -5.02 -3.51 -2.53
CA SER A 172 -6.12 -4.48 -2.45
C SER A 172 -6.17 -5.38 -3.67
N HIS A 173 -6.86 -6.51 -3.56
CA HIS A 173 -7.23 -7.36 -4.68
C HIS A 173 -8.71 -7.21 -5.07
N SER A 174 -9.50 -6.40 -4.35
CA SER A 174 -10.91 -6.18 -4.66
C SER A 174 -11.10 -5.17 -5.79
N ARG A 175 -11.73 -5.63 -6.88
CA ARG A 175 -12.16 -4.77 -7.99
C ARG A 175 -13.20 -3.75 -7.54
N ALA A 176 -14.14 -4.17 -6.69
CA ALA A 176 -15.21 -3.32 -6.19
C ALA A 176 -14.65 -2.16 -5.34
N LEU A 177 -13.64 -2.43 -4.51
CA LEU A 177 -12.96 -1.41 -3.72
C LEU A 177 -12.16 -0.42 -4.59
N ILE A 178 -11.54 -0.91 -5.67
CA ILE A 178 -10.64 -0.11 -6.50
C ILE A 178 -11.39 0.69 -7.58
N ALA A 179 -12.51 0.20 -8.09
CA ALA A 179 -13.26 0.85 -9.19
C ALA A 179 -13.56 2.35 -8.96
N PRO A 180 -13.94 2.81 -7.75
CA PRO A 180 -14.15 4.23 -7.46
C PRO A 180 -12.92 5.13 -7.66
N PHE A 181 -11.71 4.56 -7.72
CA PHE A 181 -10.48 5.30 -7.96
C PHE A 181 -10.20 5.57 -9.44
N LEU A 182 -10.82 4.84 -10.38
CA LEU A 182 -10.54 5.01 -11.81
C LEU A 182 -10.68 6.47 -12.30
N PRO A 183 -11.73 7.23 -11.93
CA PRO A 183 -11.88 8.62 -12.35
C PRO A 183 -10.84 9.57 -11.74
N LEU A 184 -10.18 9.17 -10.65
CA LEU A 184 -9.12 9.97 -10.01
C LEU A 184 -7.77 9.81 -10.71
N THR A 185 -7.66 8.89 -11.67
CA THR A 185 -6.43 8.60 -12.44
C THR A 185 -5.20 8.42 -11.54
N PRO A 186 -5.25 7.59 -10.48
CA PRO A 186 -4.10 7.39 -9.60
C PRO A 186 -2.96 6.71 -10.36
N THR A 187 -1.76 6.75 -9.78
CA THR A 187 -0.70 5.86 -10.22
C THR A 187 -1.11 4.41 -9.88
N PHE A 188 -1.35 3.58 -10.90
CA PHE A 188 -1.66 2.17 -10.67
C PHE A 188 -0.39 1.32 -10.75
N VAL A 189 -0.32 0.34 -9.87
CA VAL A 189 0.69 -0.72 -9.92
C VAL A 189 -0.02 -2.05 -9.81
N ARG A 190 0.07 -2.88 -10.84
CA ARG A 190 -0.42 -4.26 -10.77
C ARG A 190 0.74 -5.19 -10.47
N VAL A 191 0.62 -6.03 -9.45
CA VAL A 191 1.70 -6.91 -8.97
C VAL A 191 1.28 -8.38 -9.10
N GLY A 192 2.11 -9.19 -9.74
CA GLY A 192 1.89 -10.63 -9.91
C GLY A 192 1.77 -11.06 -11.36
N SER A 193 1.19 -12.24 -11.60
CA SER A 193 1.18 -12.85 -12.94
C SER A 193 0.22 -12.20 -13.93
N ASP A 194 -0.91 -11.70 -13.46
CA ASP A 194 -1.85 -10.95 -14.30
C ASP A 194 -1.38 -9.49 -14.39
N LEU A 195 -0.83 -9.10 -15.53
CA LEU A 195 -0.34 -7.74 -15.80
C LEU A 195 -1.23 -6.99 -16.79
N ARG A 196 -2.55 -7.27 -16.83
CA ARG A 196 -3.49 -6.43 -17.57
C ARG A 196 -3.59 -5.03 -16.93
N PRO A 197 -3.77 -3.95 -17.71
CA PRO A 197 -4.10 -2.63 -17.19
C PRO A 197 -5.25 -2.68 -16.17
N THR A 198 -5.20 -1.82 -15.15
CA THR A 198 -6.13 -1.90 -14.01
C THR A 198 -7.59 -1.76 -14.44
N ALA A 199 -7.88 -0.83 -15.35
CA ALA A 199 -9.23 -0.66 -15.90
C ALA A 199 -9.72 -1.90 -16.64
N GLN A 200 -8.85 -2.55 -17.42
CA GLN A 200 -9.16 -3.80 -18.12
C GLN A 200 -9.47 -4.92 -17.12
N TRP A 201 -8.64 -5.11 -16.10
CA TRP A 201 -8.88 -6.11 -15.06
C TRP A 201 -10.19 -5.88 -14.30
N ILE A 202 -10.52 -4.62 -13.99
CA ILE A 202 -11.78 -4.30 -13.31
C ILE A 202 -12.97 -4.73 -14.16
N ALA A 203 -12.94 -4.40 -15.46
CA ALA A 203 -13.99 -4.71 -16.41
C ALA A 203 -14.14 -6.22 -16.69
N GLU A 204 -13.02 -6.91 -16.90
CA GLU A 204 -13.00 -8.31 -17.33
C GLU A 204 -13.02 -9.31 -16.16
N GLY A 205 -12.69 -8.87 -14.94
CA GLY A 205 -12.60 -9.72 -13.77
C GLY A 205 -11.31 -10.54 -13.68
N ASP A 206 -11.26 -11.41 -12.66
CA ASP A 206 -10.10 -12.25 -12.38
C ASP A 206 -9.95 -13.39 -13.38
N ILE A 207 -8.70 -13.82 -13.58
CA ILE A 207 -8.42 -15.04 -14.34
C ILE A 207 -8.97 -16.23 -13.54
N VAL A 208 -9.85 -17.01 -14.17
CA VAL A 208 -10.42 -18.23 -13.56
C VAL A 208 -9.29 -19.20 -13.21
N ARG A 209 -9.19 -19.56 -11.93
CA ARG A 209 -8.16 -20.48 -11.42
C ARG A 209 -8.70 -21.89 -11.27
N THR A 210 -7.86 -22.86 -11.58
CA THR A 210 -8.19 -24.28 -11.44
C THR A 210 -7.94 -24.77 -10.01
N ARG A 211 -8.46 -25.96 -9.67
CA ARG A 211 -8.10 -26.63 -8.40
C ARG A 211 -6.59 -26.88 -8.30
N ALA A 212 -5.93 -27.19 -9.42
CA ALA A 212 -4.49 -27.40 -9.45
C ALA A 212 -3.73 -26.11 -9.08
N ASP A 213 -4.22 -24.95 -9.54
CA ASP A 213 -3.65 -23.65 -9.16
C ASP A 213 -3.74 -23.39 -7.66
N LEU A 214 -4.86 -23.76 -7.04
CA LEU A 214 -5.07 -23.61 -5.60
C LEU A 214 -4.08 -24.47 -4.81
N VAL A 215 -3.90 -25.73 -5.18
CA VAL A 215 -2.94 -26.64 -4.52
C VAL A 215 -1.51 -26.13 -4.69
N ALA A 216 -1.16 -25.62 -5.87
CA ALA A 216 0.16 -25.08 -6.17
C ALA A 216 0.42 -23.69 -5.52
N LEU A 217 -0.56 -23.06 -4.89
CA LEU A 217 -0.43 -21.69 -4.38
C LEU A 217 0.68 -21.56 -3.32
N SER A 218 0.77 -22.55 -2.41
CA SER A 218 1.81 -22.58 -1.38
C SER A 218 3.21 -22.69 -1.99
N ASP A 219 3.37 -23.56 -2.99
CA ASP A 219 4.65 -23.74 -3.68
C ASP A 219 5.04 -22.51 -4.48
N LYS A 220 4.09 -21.89 -5.19
CA LYS A 220 4.30 -20.62 -5.91
C LYS A 220 4.74 -19.51 -4.95
N ALA A 221 4.10 -19.40 -3.78
CA ALA A 221 4.47 -18.44 -2.75
C ALA A 221 5.89 -18.70 -2.22
N ARG A 222 6.22 -19.97 -1.94
CA ARG A 222 7.55 -20.40 -1.50
C ARG A 222 8.63 -20.10 -2.54
N GLN A 223 8.39 -20.43 -3.81
CA GLN A 223 9.34 -20.16 -4.90
C GLN A 223 9.60 -18.65 -5.04
N ARG A 224 8.56 -17.83 -4.96
CA ARG A 224 8.69 -16.36 -4.96
C ARG A 224 9.53 -15.88 -3.78
N TYR A 225 9.23 -16.37 -2.58
CA TYR A 225 10.00 -16.04 -1.37
C TYR A 225 11.48 -16.40 -1.53
N LEU A 226 11.80 -17.60 -2.02
CA LEU A 226 13.18 -18.03 -2.28
C LEU A 226 13.86 -17.16 -3.34
N GLY A 227 13.15 -16.78 -4.40
CA GLY A 227 13.65 -15.88 -5.44
C GLY A 227 13.99 -14.49 -4.88
N VAL A 228 13.12 -13.93 -4.04
CA VAL A 228 13.37 -12.66 -3.34
C VAL A 228 14.57 -12.79 -2.40
N HIS A 229 14.61 -13.83 -1.58
CA HIS A 229 15.70 -14.07 -0.62
C HIS A 229 17.05 -14.18 -1.33
N LYS A 230 17.13 -14.96 -2.42
CA LYS A 230 18.36 -15.09 -3.22
C LYS A 230 18.88 -13.74 -3.71
N LEU A 231 18.00 -12.85 -4.16
CA LEU A 231 18.40 -11.53 -4.67
C LEU A 231 18.83 -10.58 -3.55
N ILE A 232 18.23 -10.68 -2.37
CA ILE A 232 18.60 -9.86 -1.21
C ILE A 232 19.92 -10.33 -0.61
N SER A 233 20.16 -11.64 -0.49
CA SER A 233 21.38 -12.20 0.11
C SER A 233 22.63 -12.11 -0.78
N GLN A 234 22.49 -11.72 -2.05
CA GLN A 234 23.60 -11.54 -2.99
C GLN A 234 24.17 -10.11 -3.01
N LYS A 235 23.58 -9.19 -2.26
CA LYS A 235 24.05 -7.81 -2.08
C LYS A 235 24.68 -7.64 -0.71
#